data_AF-A0A1R1MM62-F1
#
_entry.id   AF-A0A1R1MM62-F1
#
_cell.length_a   1.000
_cell.length_b   1.000
_cell.length_c   1.000
_cell.angle_alpha   90.00
_cell.angle_beta   90.00
_cell.angle_gamma   90.00
#
_symmetry.space_group_name_H-M   'P 1'
#
loop_
_entity.id
_entity.type
_entity.pdbx_description
1 polymer ?
#
loop_
_entity_poly.entity_id
_entity_poly.type
_entity_poly.pdbx_seq_one_letter_code
_entity_poly.pdbx_strand_id
1 'polypeptide(L)' 'MIVLKFYSPNGLSEGIKMELSRLIKNAKKIVFFTGAGISAESGIPTFRGKDGLWNKYSPSELAGCVNNFV' A
#
# COMPACT_ATOMS: atom_id res chain seq x y z
N MET A 1 -2.81 9.01 -17.67
CA MET A 1 -2.64 8.78 -16.22
C MET A 1 -2.93 7.32 -15.97
N ILE A 2 -1.92 6.53 -15.62
CA ILE A 2 -2.08 5.09 -15.38
C ILE A 2 -2.02 4.90 -13.86
N VAL A 3 -3.11 4.44 -13.25
CA VAL A 3 -3.13 4.08 -11.83
C VAL A 3 -2.74 2.61 -11.75
N LEU A 4 -1.56 2.37 -11.20
CA LEU A 4 -1.01 1.04 -11.03
C LEU A 4 -1.19 0.60 -9.57
N LYS A 5 -1.92 -0.49 -9.36
CA LYS A 5 -2.10 -1.12 -8.05
C LYS A 5 -1.48 -2.51 -8.10
N PHE A 6 -0.38 -2.72 -7.38
CA PHE A 6 0.32 -4.00 -7.35
C PHE A 6 0.45 -4.52 -5.93
N TYR A 7 -0.12 -5.70 -5.71
CA TYR A 7 0.21 -6.57 -4.59
C TYR A 7 -0.15 -7.99 -5.00
N SER A 8 0.85 -8.86 -5.16
CA SER A 8 0.64 -10.30 -5.37
C SER A 8 1.65 -11.05 -4.50
N PRO A 9 1.21 -11.72 -3.42
CA PRO A 9 2.10 -12.45 -2.52
C PRO A 9 2.78 -13.65 -3.21
N ASN A 10 2.24 -14.13 -4.33
CA ASN A 10 2.76 -15.28 -5.08
C ASN A 10 3.47 -14.89 -6.38
N GLY A 11 3.82 -13.61 -6.53
CA GLY A 11 4.37 -13.05 -7.77
C GLY A 11 3.29 -12.76 -8.83
N LEU A 12 3.64 -11.94 -9.82
CA LEU A 12 2.77 -11.65 -10.95
C LEU A 12 2.92 -12.73 -12.03
N SER A 13 1.84 -13.06 -12.74
CA SER A 13 1.94 -13.90 -13.93
C SER A 13 2.76 -13.19 -15.02
N GLU A 14 3.46 -13.96 -15.83
CA GLU A 14 4.41 -13.42 -16.81
C GLU A 14 3.75 -12.48 -17.83
N GLY A 15 2.49 -12.76 -18.20
CA GLY A 15 1.69 -11.89 -19.05
C GLY A 15 1.41 -10.50 -18.45
N ILE A 16 1.17 -10.42 -17.13
CA ILE A 16 0.93 -9.13 -16.47
C ILE A 16 2.24 -8.34 -16.36
N LYS A 17 3.38 -9.01 -16.12
CA LYS A 17 4.70 -8.34 -16.11
C LYS A 17 5.04 -7.73 -17.46
N MET A 18 4.80 -8.48 -18.56
CA MET A 18 5.02 -7.98 -19.92
C MET A 18 4.14 -6.77 -20.22
N GLU A 19 2.86 -6.83 -19.88
CA GLU A 19 1.94 -5.72 -20.11
C GLU A 19 2.30 -4.49 -19.27
N LEU A 20 2.68 -4.68 -18.00
CA LEU A 20 3.17 -3.61 -17.14
C LEU A 20 4.42 -2.94 -17.72
N SER A 21 5.42 -3.73 -18.15
CA SER A 21 6.64 -3.21 -18.77
C SER A 21 6.33 -2.37 -20.00
N ARG A 22 5.38 -2.82 -20.84
CA ARG A 22 4.90 -2.07 -22.00
C ARG A 22 4.23 -0.75 -21.61
N LEU A 23 3.38 -0.76 -20.59
CA LEU A 23 2.68 0.43 -20.11
C LEU A 23 3.66 1.45 -19.51
N ILE A 24 4.65 1.00 -18.74
CA ILE A 24 5.70 1.87 -18.17
C ILE A 24 6.55 2.48 -19.29
N LYS A 25 7.00 1.68 -20.27
CA LYS A 25 7.83 2.16 -21.39
C LYS A 25 7.17 3.25 -22.23
N ASN A 26 5.85 3.20 -22.40
CA ASN A 26 5.11 4.16 -23.22
C ASN A 26 4.55 5.35 -22.41
N ALA A 27 4.67 5.33 -21.09
CA ALA A 27 4.11 6.38 -20.25
C ALA A 27 4.99 7.63 -20.27
N LYS A 28 4.41 8.78 -20.64
CA LYS A 28 5.09 10.10 -20.58
C LYS A 28 5.20 10.66 -19.16
N LYS A 29 4.27 10.28 -18.28
CA LYS A 29 4.19 10.69 -16.87
C LYS A 29 3.62 9.54 -16.04
N ILE A 30 4.34 9.16 -14.98
CA ILE A 30 3.97 8.06 -14.09
C ILE A 30 3.78 8.61 -12.68
N VAL A 31 2.69 8.20 -12.03
CA VAL A 31 2.38 8.55 -10.64
C VAL A 31 2.07 7.24 -9.92
N PHE A 32 2.75 7.02 -8.79
CA PHE A 32 2.52 5.85 -7.95
C PHE A 32 1.71 6.25 -6.72
N PHE A 33 0.64 5.51 -6.46
CA PHE A 33 -0.11 5.62 -5.22
C PHE A 33 0.32 4.49 -4.30
N THR A 34 1.00 4.85 -3.21
CA THR A 34 1.44 3.90 -2.20
C THR A 34 0.58 4.05 -0.94
N GLY A 35 0.52 2.99 -0.15
CA GLY A 35 -0.07 3.03 1.19
C GLY A 35 0.88 2.35 2.18
N ALA A 36 0.47 2.23 3.44
CA ALA A 36 1.29 1.65 4.51
C ALA A 36 1.86 0.25 4.19
N GLY A 37 1.22 -0.51 3.30
CA GLY A 37 1.68 -1.84 2.86
C GLY A 37 3.08 -1.87 2.27
N ILE A 38 3.56 -0.77 1.66
CA ILE A 38 4.93 -0.72 1.10
C ILE A 38 6.01 -0.76 2.21
N SER A 39 5.65 -0.37 3.43
CA SER A 39 6.56 -0.31 4.58
C SER A 39 6.50 -1.54 5.47
N ALA A 40 5.59 -2.49 5.17
CA ALA A 40 5.41 -3.72 5.95
C ALA A 40 6.69 -4.57 6.01
N GLU A 41 7.41 -4.67 4.88
CA GLU A 41 8.66 -5.44 4.79
C GLU A 41 9.82 -4.79 5.57
N SER A 42 9.72 -3.51 5.89
CA SER A 42 10.68 -2.79 6.75
C SER A 42 10.34 -2.88 8.24
N GLY A 43 9.33 -3.68 8.62
CA GLY A 43 8.91 -3.86 10.01
C GLY A 43 7.97 -2.77 10.53
N ILE A 44 7.52 -1.84 9.68
CA ILE A 44 6.51 -0.85 10.07
C ILE A 44 5.13 -1.51 9.98
N PRO A 45 4.36 -1.56 11.09
CA PRO A 45 3.07 -2.22 11.10
C PRO A 45 2.08 -1.47 10.21
N THR A 46 1.30 -2.23 9.44
CA THR A 46 0.24 -1.70 8.59
C THR A 46 -1.03 -1.48 9.40
N PHE A 47 -1.90 -0.58 8.96
CA PHE A 47 -3.21 -0.39 9.60
C PHE A 47 -4.12 -1.62 9.44
N ARG A 48 -4.09 -2.26 8.27
CA ARG A 48 -4.88 -3.45 7.92
C ARG A 48 -3.94 -4.64 7.65
N GLY A 49 -4.44 -5.87 7.80
CA GLY A 49 -3.68 -7.10 7.57
C GLY A 49 -3.80 -8.08 8.73
N LYS A 50 -3.13 -9.24 8.65
CA LYS A 50 -3.16 -10.26 9.73
C LYS A 50 -2.69 -9.67 11.07
N ASP A 51 -1.62 -8.89 11.05
CA ASP A 51 -1.06 -8.19 12.21
C ASP A 51 -1.37 -6.68 12.19
N GLY A 52 -2.44 -6.28 11.50
CA GLY A 52 -2.80 -4.88 11.31
C GLY A 52 -3.17 -4.20 12.63
N LEU A 53 -2.79 -2.92 12.77
CA LEU A 53 -3.08 -2.12 13.97
C LEU A 53 -4.57 -2.07 14.30
N TRP A 54 -5.46 -2.11 13.30
CA TRP A 54 -6.91 -2.08 13.51
C TRP A 54 -7.50 -3.38 14.08
N ASN A 55 -6.73 -4.47 14.10
CA ASN A 55 -7.14 -5.68 14.82
C ASN A 55 -6.89 -5.54 16.33
N LYS A 56 -6.07 -4.56 16.75
CA LYS A 56 -5.66 -4.34 18.15
C LYS A 56 -6.23 -3.05 18.74
N TYR A 57 -6.47 -2.04 17.92
CA TYR A 57 -6.93 -0.72 18.33
C TYR A 57 -8.08 -0.27 17.44
N SER A 58 -9.07 0.43 18.01
CA SER A 58 -10.14 1.02 17.21
C SER A 58 -9.59 2.17 16.35
N PRO A 59 -10.14 2.40 15.14
CA PRO A 59 -9.72 3.53 14.30
C PRO A 59 -9.84 4.89 14.99
N SER A 60 -10.81 5.07 15.89
CA SER A 60 -10.98 6.30 16.68
C SER A 60 -9.84 6.55 17.66
N GLU A 61 -9.20 5.51 18.19
CA GLU A 61 -8.06 5.65 19.11
C GLU A 61 -6.77 6.02 18.37
N LEU A 62 -6.59 5.56 17.13
CA LEU A 62 -5.37 5.79 16.36
C LEU A 62 -5.46 6.97 15.38
N ALA A 63 -6.64 7.24 14.84
CA ALA A 63 -6.88 8.30 13.87
C ALA A 63 -7.68 9.48 14.46
N GLY A 64 -8.14 9.36 15.71
CA GLY A 64 -8.69 10.48 16.46
C GLY A 64 -7.57 11.36 16.99
N CYS A 65 -7.71 12.67 16.84
CA CYS A 65 -6.93 13.62 17.61
C CYS A 65 -7.52 13.67 19.02
N VAL A 66 -7.17 12.71 19.88
CA VAL A 66 -7.52 12.79 21.31
C VAL A 66 -6.44 13.61 22.01
N ASN A 67 -6.83 14.82 22.42
CA ASN A 67 -6.06 15.73 23.23
C ASN A 67 -5.64 15.05 24.54
N ASN A 68 -4.34 14.76 24.68
CA ASN A 68 -3.69 14.53 25.99
C ASN A 68 -2.84 15.75 26.41
N PHE A 69 -3.28 16.95 26.02
CA PHE A 69 -2.87 18.20 26.65
C PHE A 69 -4.08 18.80 27.37
N VAL A 70 -4.39 18.25 28.53
CA VAL A 70 -4.94 18.93 29.71
C VAL A 70 -4.47 18.17 30.94
#